data_AF-A0A182AN16-F1
#
_entry.id   AF-A0A182AN16-F1
#
_cell.length_a   1.000
_cell.length_b   1.000
_cell.length_c   1.000
_cell.angle_alpha   90.00
_cell.angle_beta   90.00
_cell.angle_gamma   90.00
#
_symmetry.space_group_name_H-M   'P 1'
#
loop_
_entity.id
_entity.type
_entity.pdbx_description
1 polymer ?
#
loop_
_entity_poly.entity_id
_entity_poly.type
_entity_poly.pdbx_seq_one_letter_code
_entity_poly.pdbx_strand_id
1 'polypeptide(L)'
;MPQRSRRTADQSAPTTSTQASPPSIQTHRIAPAEVFRGEGAWRKAVPRIAALCRRPLLLGRGEGTAPLRQQLAHDLQRAGLDLRHERLHWDCCETDLQRLSAGLNASSGPPAVDAVIACGGGKVLDAGKLLAERHGLSCITVPSSAATCAGWTALANLYSPEGAFLQDVELRRCPELLVFDHALVRTAPPRTLASGIADALAKWYEASVSSGGSSDGLIQQAVQMARVLRDQLLLDAETALADPSSEAWVRVAEACALSAGLIGGLGGARCRTVAAHAVHNGLTQLAASHGALHGEKVGFGILVQLRLEQVLGQNQLAAQARRQLLPLFERLGLPRTLNDLGLGQATLQELQQACAFACAPDSDLHHLPFAVGCADLLAALVSTCSGERRPV
;
A
#
# COMPACT_ATOMS: atom_id res chain seq x y z
N MET A 1 10.80 8.55 80.40
CA MET A 1 11.26 9.73 79.62
C MET A 1 12.69 9.48 79.17
N PRO A 2 13.13 9.81 77.94
CA PRO A 2 12.43 10.06 76.67
C PRO A 2 12.83 9.01 75.58
N GLN A 3 11.85 8.45 74.87
CA GLN A 3 11.53 8.69 73.45
C GLN A 3 12.64 8.39 72.41
N ARG A 4 12.52 7.24 71.72
CA ARG A 4 12.73 7.15 70.26
C ARG A 4 11.65 6.28 69.62
N SER A 5 10.80 6.96 68.87
CA SER A 5 9.69 6.47 68.06
C SER A 5 10.17 5.54 66.94
N ARG A 6 9.64 4.31 66.87
CA ARG A 6 9.56 3.52 65.64
C ARG A 6 8.10 3.52 65.19
N ARG A 7 7.79 4.40 64.22
CA ARG A 7 6.56 4.32 63.43
C ARG A 7 6.67 3.12 62.50
N THR A 8 5.79 2.16 62.66
CA THR A 8 5.44 1.19 61.61
C THR A 8 4.68 1.95 60.53
N ALA A 9 5.31 2.16 59.38
CA ALA A 9 4.65 2.72 58.22
C ALA A 9 3.94 1.58 57.48
N ASP A 10 2.63 1.57 57.63
CA ASP A 10 1.68 0.93 56.74
C ASP A 10 1.88 1.52 55.33
N GLN A 11 2.24 0.68 54.37
CA GLN A 11 2.26 1.02 52.94
C GLN A 11 1.50 -0.07 52.19
N SER A 12 0.18 -0.03 52.31
CA SER A 12 -0.72 -0.60 51.31
C SER A 12 -0.45 0.08 49.97
N ALA A 13 0.20 -0.61 49.05
CA ALA A 13 0.34 -0.17 47.66
C ALA A 13 -1.06 -0.01 47.03
N PRO A 14 -1.36 1.10 46.33
CA PRO A 14 -2.61 1.20 45.61
C PRO A 14 -2.52 0.27 44.39
N THR A 15 -3.26 -0.83 44.43
CA THR A 15 -3.58 -1.62 43.25
C THR A 15 -4.43 -0.74 42.33
N THR A 16 -3.78 -0.05 41.41
CA THR A 16 -4.47 0.54 40.25
C THR A 16 -5.02 -0.61 39.43
N SER A 17 -6.26 -0.97 39.70
CA SER A 17 -7.06 -1.78 38.80
C SER A 17 -7.18 -1.00 37.50
N THR A 18 -6.37 -1.35 36.51
CA THR A 18 -6.65 -1.06 35.12
C THR A 18 -7.99 -1.73 34.83
N GLN A 19 -9.07 -0.96 34.95
CA GLN A 19 -10.37 -1.36 34.42
C GLN A 19 -10.13 -1.58 32.93
N ALA A 20 -10.03 -2.86 32.54
CA ALA A 20 -9.97 -3.25 31.15
C ALA A 20 -11.26 -2.73 30.53
N SER A 21 -11.14 -1.73 29.66
CA SER A 21 -12.24 -1.31 28.80
C SER A 21 -12.86 -2.56 28.17
N PRO A 22 -14.21 -2.66 28.09
CA PRO A 22 -14.84 -3.79 27.44
C PRO A 22 -14.24 -3.96 26.04
N PRO A 23 -13.98 -5.20 25.58
CA PRO A 23 -13.32 -5.43 24.31
C PRO A 23 -14.11 -4.71 23.21
N SER A 24 -13.47 -3.72 22.58
CA SER A 24 -14.06 -3.02 21.45
C SER A 24 -14.29 -4.03 20.34
N ILE A 25 -15.48 -4.01 19.74
CA ILE A 25 -15.77 -4.83 18.56
C ILE A 25 -14.82 -4.37 17.46
N GLN A 26 -13.98 -5.28 16.97
CA GLN A 26 -13.08 -5.02 15.85
C GLN A 26 -13.72 -5.51 14.55
N THR A 27 -13.76 -4.63 13.55
CA THR A 27 -14.33 -4.95 12.23
C THR A 27 -13.21 -5.02 11.20
N HIS A 28 -13.09 -6.17 10.52
CA HIS A 28 -12.12 -6.39 9.46
C HIS A 28 -12.80 -6.51 8.10
N ARG A 29 -12.23 -5.84 7.10
CA ARG A 29 -12.65 -5.94 5.69
C ARG A 29 -11.55 -6.73 4.98
N ILE A 30 -11.69 -8.05 5.03
CA ILE A 30 -10.56 -8.96 4.80
C ILE A 30 -10.25 -9.12 3.31
N ALA A 31 -11.28 -9.31 2.48
CA ALA A 31 -11.09 -9.70 1.09
C ALA A 31 -12.22 -9.18 0.18
N PRO A 32 -11.95 -9.05 -1.13
CA PRO A 32 -12.99 -8.97 -2.14
C PRO A 32 -13.98 -10.13 -2.00
N ALA A 33 -15.24 -9.92 -2.39
CA ALA A 33 -16.24 -10.99 -2.30
C ALA A 33 -15.88 -12.17 -3.24
N GLU A 34 -15.26 -11.90 -4.37
CA GLU A 34 -14.75 -12.91 -5.30
C GLU A 34 -13.44 -12.45 -5.96
N VAL A 35 -12.51 -13.39 -6.17
CA VAL A 35 -11.22 -13.15 -6.83
C VAL A 35 -11.07 -14.11 -8.00
N PHE A 36 -11.03 -13.56 -9.22
CA PHE A 36 -10.62 -14.29 -10.42
C PHE A 36 -9.14 -14.03 -10.64
N ARG A 37 -8.30 -15.07 -10.55
CA ARG A 37 -6.85 -14.97 -10.78
C ARG A 37 -6.38 -16.08 -11.71
N GLY A 38 -5.36 -15.80 -12.51
CA GLY A 38 -4.80 -16.75 -13.48
C GLY A 38 -4.72 -16.21 -14.90
N GLU A 39 -4.12 -16.98 -15.78
CA GLU A 39 -4.08 -16.69 -17.21
C GLU A 39 -5.50 -16.75 -17.80
N GLY A 40 -5.97 -15.65 -18.41
CA GLY A 40 -7.32 -15.58 -18.97
C GLY A 40 -8.45 -15.44 -17.94
N ALA A 41 -8.11 -15.04 -16.71
CA ALA A 41 -9.08 -14.74 -15.65
C ALA A 41 -10.11 -13.70 -16.09
N TRP A 42 -9.73 -12.73 -16.92
CA TRP A 42 -10.63 -11.73 -17.50
C TRP A 42 -11.78 -12.38 -18.26
N ARG A 43 -11.46 -13.25 -19.22
CA ARG A 43 -12.48 -13.93 -20.04
C ARG A 43 -13.44 -14.74 -19.18
N LYS A 44 -12.95 -15.36 -18.11
CA LYS A 44 -13.77 -16.11 -17.15
C LYS A 44 -14.63 -15.21 -16.27
N ALA A 45 -14.17 -14.00 -15.97
CA ALA A 45 -14.88 -13.03 -15.16
C ALA A 45 -16.00 -12.29 -15.93
N VAL A 46 -15.93 -12.16 -17.25
CA VAL A 46 -16.93 -11.41 -18.05
C VAL A 46 -18.39 -11.84 -17.77
N PRO A 47 -18.77 -13.14 -17.73
CA PRO A 47 -20.13 -13.54 -17.37
C PRO A 47 -20.51 -13.12 -15.93
N ARG A 48 -19.55 -13.15 -15.01
CA ARG A 48 -19.77 -12.73 -13.62
C ARG A 48 -19.97 -11.21 -13.53
N ILE A 49 -19.20 -10.43 -14.28
CA ILE A 49 -19.36 -8.97 -14.40
C ILE A 49 -20.75 -8.65 -14.97
N ALA A 50 -21.21 -9.39 -15.99
CA ALA A 50 -22.54 -9.20 -16.58
C ALA A 50 -23.70 -9.58 -15.65
N ALA A 51 -23.44 -10.41 -14.63
CA ALA A 51 -24.38 -10.70 -13.56
C ALA A 51 -24.38 -9.64 -12.45
N LEU A 52 -23.30 -8.85 -12.32
CA LEU A 52 -23.17 -7.78 -11.32
C LEU A 52 -23.77 -6.45 -11.77
N CYS A 53 -23.74 -6.18 -13.07
CA CYS A 53 -24.07 -4.85 -13.59
C CYS A 53 -24.60 -4.92 -15.02
N ARG A 54 -25.29 -3.86 -15.45
CA ARG A 54 -25.75 -3.65 -16.83
C ARG A 54 -25.12 -2.43 -17.48
N ARG A 55 -24.86 -1.38 -16.69
CA ARG A 55 -24.34 -0.08 -17.17
C ARG A 55 -23.09 0.33 -16.38
N PRO A 56 -21.97 -0.40 -16.50
CA PRO A 56 -20.78 -0.07 -15.74
C PRO A 56 -20.07 1.17 -16.30
N LEU A 57 -19.46 1.94 -15.40
CA LEU A 57 -18.41 2.89 -15.74
C LEU A 57 -17.07 2.17 -15.81
N LEU A 58 -16.44 2.13 -16.98
CA LEU A 58 -15.05 1.70 -17.15
C LEU A 58 -14.10 2.89 -16.92
N LEU A 59 -13.42 2.88 -15.77
CA LEU A 59 -12.49 3.92 -15.35
C LEU A 59 -11.04 3.56 -15.68
N GLY A 60 -10.33 4.50 -16.29
CA GLY A 60 -8.89 4.41 -16.55
C GLY A 60 -8.16 5.73 -16.29
N ARG A 61 -6.94 5.86 -16.82
CA ARG A 61 -6.19 7.13 -16.80
C ARG A 61 -5.38 7.34 -18.08
N GLY A 62 -4.19 6.73 -18.15
CA GLY A 62 -3.20 7.06 -19.19
C GLY A 62 -3.41 6.36 -20.52
N GLU A 63 -2.82 6.92 -21.57
CA GLU A 63 -2.80 6.37 -22.93
C GLU A 63 -2.10 5.00 -23.02
N GLY A 64 -1.07 4.76 -22.20
CA GLY A 64 -0.34 3.48 -22.20
C GLY A 64 -1.19 2.25 -21.84
N THR A 65 -2.35 2.45 -21.22
CA THR A 65 -3.32 1.37 -20.91
C THR A 65 -4.64 1.53 -21.68
N ALA A 66 -4.72 2.48 -22.62
CA ALA A 66 -5.91 2.69 -23.44
C ALA A 66 -6.23 1.51 -24.38
N PRO A 67 -5.25 0.90 -25.09
CA PRO A 67 -5.52 -0.27 -25.93
C PRO A 67 -6.09 -1.45 -25.13
N LEU A 68 -5.52 -1.71 -23.96
CA LEU A 68 -6.02 -2.73 -23.03
C LEU A 68 -7.48 -2.45 -22.65
N ARG A 69 -7.80 -1.23 -22.19
CA ARG A 69 -9.19 -0.88 -21.83
C ARG A 69 -10.16 -0.93 -23.00
N GLN A 70 -9.73 -0.60 -24.22
CA GLN A 70 -10.56 -0.74 -25.42
C GLN A 70 -10.91 -2.20 -25.69
N GLN A 71 -9.94 -3.11 -25.54
CA GLN A 71 -10.15 -4.54 -25.67
C GLN A 71 -11.13 -5.06 -24.59
N LEU A 72 -10.94 -4.69 -23.32
CA LEU A 72 -11.87 -5.05 -22.24
C LEU A 72 -13.29 -4.50 -22.51
N ALA A 73 -13.40 -3.26 -22.99
CA ALA A 73 -14.69 -2.67 -23.30
C ALA A 73 -15.42 -3.42 -24.42
N HIS A 74 -14.70 -3.82 -25.47
CA HIS A 74 -15.27 -4.62 -26.54
C HIS A 74 -15.82 -5.96 -26.02
N ASP A 75 -15.09 -6.64 -25.14
CA ASP A 75 -15.56 -7.89 -24.51
C ASP A 75 -16.83 -7.67 -23.69
N LEU A 76 -16.89 -6.59 -22.91
CA LEU A 76 -18.05 -6.24 -22.09
C LEU A 76 -19.27 -5.84 -22.95
N GLN A 77 -19.07 -5.09 -24.04
CA GLN A 77 -20.12 -4.77 -25.00
C GLN A 77 -20.69 -6.02 -25.68
N ARG A 78 -19.81 -6.97 -26.06
CA ARG A 78 -20.22 -8.27 -26.60
C ARG A 78 -21.00 -9.12 -25.60
N ALA A 79 -20.77 -8.91 -24.30
CA ALA A 79 -21.55 -9.51 -23.24
C ALA A 79 -22.88 -8.78 -22.96
N GLY A 80 -23.22 -7.75 -23.74
CA GLY A 80 -24.48 -7.02 -23.65
C GLY A 80 -24.49 -5.92 -22.59
N LEU A 81 -23.32 -5.40 -22.20
CA LEU A 81 -23.21 -4.28 -21.26
C LEU A 81 -23.16 -2.94 -22.01
N ASP A 82 -23.85 -1.95 -21.45
CA ASP A 82 -23.87 -0.58 -21.96
C ASP A 82 -22.86 0.27 -21.17
N LEU A 83 -21.65 0.38 -21.71
CA LEU A 83 -20.52 0.97 -20.99
C LEU A 83 -20.44 2.47 -21.17
N ARG A 84 -20.13 3.14 -20.06
CA ARG A 84 -19.56 4.48 -20.08
C ARG A 84 -18.04 4.40 -19.87
N HIS A 85 -17.31 5.23 -20.59
CA HIS A 85 -15.86 5.36 -20.44
C HIS A 85 -15.51 6.68 -19.78
N GLU A 86 -14.65 6.64 -18.77
CA GLU A 86 -14.06 7.85 -18.19
C GLU A 86 -12.58 7.63 -17.90
N ARG A 87 -11.87 8.75 -17.80
CA ARG A 87 -10.45 8.77 -17.42
C ARG A 87 -10.22 9.75 -16.30
N LEU A 88 -9.31 9.40 -15.40
CA LEU A 88 -8.71 10.37 -14.49
C LEU A 88 -7.84 11.34 -15.29
N HIS A 89 -7.87 12.61 -14.92
CA HIS A 89 -6.95 13.63 -15.42
C HIS A 89 -5.72 13.73 -14.49
N TRP A 90 -5.92 13.50 -13.19
CA TRP A 90 -4.89 13.51 -12.16
C TRP A 90 -4.71 12.11 -11.55
N ASP A 91 -4.13 12.06 -10.35
CA ASP A 91 -4.12 10.87 -9.50
C ASP A 91 -5.53 10.60 -8.90
N CYS A 92 -5.64 9.73 -7.90
CA CYS A 92 -6.87 9.63 -7.11
C CYS A 92 -7.08 10.95 -6.35
N CYS A 93 -7.78 11.88 -6.97
CA CYS A 93 -7.89 13.28 -6.55
C CYS A 93 -9.36 13.68 -6.43
N GLU A 94 -9.66 14.53 -5.44
CA GLU A 94 -11.02 15.01 -5.19
C GLU A 94 -11.64 15.73 -6.40
N THR A 95 -10.83 16.50 -7.14
CA THR A 95 -11.26 17.19 -8.38
C THR A 95 -11.81 16.21 -9.42
N ASP A 96 -11.11 15.08 -9.63
CA ASP A 96 -11.59 14.05 -10.56
C ASP A 96 -12.80 13.32 -10.00
N LEU A 97 -12.81 12.99 -8.71
CA LEU A 97 -13.93 12.29 -8.08
C LEU A 97 -15.23 13.12 -8.15
N GLN A 98 -15.15 14.43 -7.93
CA GLN A 98 -16.30 15.34 -8.06
C GLN A 98 -16.80 15.43 -9.51
N ARG A 99 -15.89 15.61 -10.47
CA ARG A 99 -16.21 15.63 -11.90
C ARG A 99 -16.90 14.34 -12.34
N LEU A 100 -16.34 13.18 -11.96
CA LEU A 100 -16.91 11.87 -12.28
C LEU A 100 -18.27 11.69 -11.60
N SER A 101 -18.40 12.07 -10.33
CA SER A 101 -19.67 12.02 -9.58
C SER A 101 -20.78 12.83 -10.23
N ALA A 102 -20.47 14.03 -10.73
CA ALA A 102 -21.44 14.85 -11.46
C ALA A 102 -21.95 14.15 -12.73
N GLY A 103 -21.10 13.34 -13.37
CA GLY A 103 -21.49 12.50 -14.51
C GLY A 103 -22.37 11.30 -14.15
N LEU A 104 -22.30 10.77 -12.92
CA LEU A 104 -23.05 9.58 -12.51
C LEU A 104 -24.53 9.87 -12.20
N ASN A 105 -24.84 11.10 -11.80
CA ASN A 105 -26.20 11.51 -11.44
C ASN A 105 -27.07 11.67 -12.69
N ALA A 106 -28.18 10.92 -12.76
CA ALA A 106 -29.22 11.17 -13.75
C ALA A 106 -30.10 12.33 -13.26
N SER A 107 -30.42 13.29 -14.15
CA SER A 107 -31.27 14.43 -13.81
C SER A 107 -32.70 14.03 -13.39
N SER A 108 -33.12 12.80 -13.71
CA SER A 108 -34.33 12.15 -13.16
C SER A 108 -34.39 10.69 -13.65
N GLY A 109 -34.32 9.69 -12.74
CA GLY A 109 -34.41 8.25 -13.06
C GLY A 109 -33.47 7.34 -12.24
N PRO A 110 -33.48 6.01 -12.46
CA PRO A 110 -32.47 5.11 -11.87
C PRO A 110 -31.07 5.54 -12.32
N PRO A 111 -30.03 5.28 -11.50
CA PRO A 111 -28.69 5.81 -11.74
C PRO A 111 -28.20 5.42 -13.14
N ALA A 112 -27.55 6.35 -13.85
CA ALA A 112 -27.05 6.11 -15.21
C ALA A 112 -25.97 5.01 -15.24
N VAL A 113 -25.35 4.75 -14.10
CA VAL A 113 -24.31 3.75 -13.88
C VAL A 113 -24.66 2.90 -12.66
N ASP A 114 -24.46 1.58 -12.73
CA ASP A 114 -24.75 0.65 -11.63
C ASP A 114 -23.49 -0.03 -11.05
N ALA A 115 -22.33 0.12 -11.69
CA ALA A 115 -21.05 -0.35 -11.18
C ALA A 115 -19.88 0.51 -11.68
N VAL A 116 -18.76 0.46 -10.95
CA VAL A 116 -17.47 1.00 -11.40
C VAL A 116 -16.51 -0.16 -11.65
N ILE A 117 -16.01 -0.27 -12.88
CA ILE A 117 -14.92 -1.16 -13.29
C ILE A 117 -13.65 -0.31 -13.36
N ALA A 118 -12.81 -0.39 -12.34
CA ALA A 118 -11.55 0.34 -12.28
C ALA A 118 -10.43 -0.50 -12.91
N CYS A 119 -9.89 -0.05 -14.05
CA CYS A 119 -8.86 -0.77 -14.79
C CYS A 119 -7.57 0.05 -14.93
N GLY A 120 -6.54 -0.33 -14.19
CA GLY A 120 -5.25 0.36 -14.21
C GLY A 120 -4.33 -0.02 -13.04
N GLY A 121 -3.35 0.85 -12.76
CA GLY A 121 -2.52 0.78 -11.55
C GLY A 121 -3.23 1.36 -10.31
N GLY A 122 -2.56 1.33 -9.15
CA GLY A 122 -3.16 1.60 -7.83
C GLY A 122 -4.01 2.88 -7.75
N LYS A 123 -3.54 4.00 -8.31
CA LYS A 123 -4.30 5.28 -8.31
C LYS A 123 -5.65 5.21 -9.04
N VAL A 124 -5.74 4.43 -10.12
CA VAL A 124 -7.02 4.20 -10.82
C VAL A 124 -7.93 3.31 -9.99
N LEU A 125 -7.36 2.26 -9.38
CA LEU A 125 -8.08 1.32 -8.53
C LEU A 125 -8.67 2.04 -7.31
N ASP A 126 -7.89 2.88 -6.63
CA ASP A 126 -8.31 3.68 -5.48
C ASP A 126 -9.43 4.67 -5.85
N ALA A 127 -9.28 5.38 -6.97
CA ALA A 127 -10.33 6.30 -7.43
C ALA A 127 -11.63 5.57 -7.75
N GLY A 128 -11.56 4.42 -8.43
CA GLY A 128 -12.75 3.64 -8.76
C GLY A 128 -13.43 3.05 -7.53
N LYS A 129 -12.66 2.55 -6.56
CA LYS A 129 -13.19 2.08 -5.27
C LYS A 129 -13.86 3.21 -4.48
N LEU A 130 -13.21 4.37 -4.38
CA LEU A 130 -13.74 5.51 -3.64
C LEU A 130 -14.99 6.10 -4.32
N LEU A 131 -15.01 6.14 -5.66
CA LEU A 131 -16.20 6.54 -6.42
C LEU A 131 -17.36 5.56 -6.19
N ALA A 132 -17.12 4.26 -6.27
CA ALA A 132 -18.16 3.25 -6.01
C ALA A 132 -18.71 3.34 -4.58
N GLU A 133 -17.83 3.53 -3.59
CA GLU A 133 -18.18 3.69 -2.18
C GLU A 133 -19.11 4.89 -1.93
N ARG A 134 -18.79 6.05 -2.53
CA ARG A 134 -19.57 7.30 -2.37
C ARG A 134 -20.97 7.21 -2.97
N HIS A 135 -21.13 6.44 -4.05
CA HIS A 135 -22.39 6.32 -4.79
C HIS A 135 -23.15 5.02 -4.51
N GLY A 136 -22.64 4.18 -3.60
CA GLY A 136 -23.26 2.90 -3.27
C GLY A 136 -23.27 1.90 -4.42
N LEU A 137 -22.34 2.01 -5.36
CA LEU A 137 -22.24 1.15 -6.55
C LEU A 137 -21.46 -0.14 -6.26
N SER A 138 -21.63 -1.13 -7.12
CA SER A 138 -20.75 -2.29 -7.16
C SER A 138 -19.35 -1.87 -7.63
N CYS A 139 -18.32 -2.39 -6.97
CA CYS A 139 -16.93 -2.09 -7.30
C CYS A 139 -16.23 -3.32 -7.86
N ILE A 140 -15.66 -3.19 -9.05
CA ILE A 140 -14.91 -4.22 -9.75
C ILE A 140 -13.52 -3.67 -10.03
N THR A 141 -12.48 -4.33 -9.57
CA THR A 141 -11.09 -3.91 -9.79
C THR A 141 -10.38 -4.85 -10.76
N VAL A 142 -9.73 -4.29 -11.77
CA VAL A 142 -8.95 -5.00 -12.80
C VAL A 142 -7.54 -4.42 -12.81
N PRO A 143 -6.62 -4.91 -11.96
CA PRO A 143 -5.25 -4.42 -11.95
C PRO A 143 -4.56 -4.66 -13.29
N SER A 144 -3.98 -3.62 -13.87
CA SER A 144 -3.18 -3.74 -15.10
C SER A 144 -1.68 -3.93 -14.82
N SER A 145 -1.30 -3.98 -13.54
CA SER A 145 0.06 -4.27 -13.06
C SER A 145 -0.01 -4.80 -11.63
N ALA A 146 1.07 -5.43 -11.17
CA ALA A 146 1.23 -5.91 -9.79
C ALA A 146 2.03 -4.92 -8.92
N ALA A 147 1.95 -3.62 -9.21
CA ALA A 147 2.77 -2.60 -8.54
C ALA A 147 2.35 -2.25 -7.11
N THR A 148 1.13 -2.64 -6.72
CA THR A 148 0.53 -2.33 -5.41
C THR A 148 -0.53 -3.38 -5.10
N CYS A 149 -0.89 -3.52 -3.82
CA CYS A 149 -2.04 -4.31 -3.38
C CYS A 149 -3.40 -3.57 -3.44
N ALA A 150 -3.46 -2.36 -4.01
CA ALA A 150 -4.63 -1.50 -4.02
C ALA A 150 -5.89 -2.16 -4.59
N GLY A 151 -5.77 -3.09 -5.55
CA GLY A 151 -6.95 -3.80 -6.07
C GLY A 151 -7.74 -4.54 -4.99
N TRP A 152 -7.08 -5.03 -3.93
CA TRP A 152 -7.70 -5.86 -2.90
C TRP A 152 -8.37 -5.06 -1.79
N THR A 153 -7.81 -3.91 -1.43
CA THR A 153 -8.02 -3.28 -0.12
C THR A 153 -9.33 -2.50 -0.01
N ALA A 154 -9.91 -2.49 1.21
CA ALA A 154 -10.96 -1.56 1.61
C ALA A 154 -10.41 -0.21 2.07
N LEU A 155 -9.48 0.35 1.29
CA LEU A 155 -8.74 1.59 1.55
C LEU A 155 -8.51 2.28 0.21
N ALA A 156 -8.51 3.61 0.16
CA ALA A 156 -8.08 4.37 -1.01
C ALA A 156 -7.22 5.55 -0.59
N ASN A 157 -6.16 5.86 -1.34
CA ASN A 157 -5.29 6.98 -1.02
C ASN A 157 -5.68 8.20 -1.87
N LEU A 158 -5.94 9.33 -1.20
CA LEU A 158 -6.22 10.60 -1.86
C LEU A 158 -4.96 11.43 -2.04
N TYR A 159 -4.87 12.09 -3.20
CA TYR A 159 -3.76 12.94 -3.59
C TYR A 159 -4.26 14.32 -4.04
N SER A 160 -3.39 15.32 -3.92
CA SER A 160 -3.59 16.62 -4.55
C SER A 160 -3.47 16.51 -6.07
N PRO A 161 -3.94 17.50 -6.84
CA PRO A 161 -3.72 17.55 -8.29
C PRO A 161 -2.23 17.49 -8.67
N GLU A 162 -1.36 18.00 -7.80
CA GLU A 162 0.09 17.99 -7.95
C GLU A 162 0.70 16.63 -7.61
N GLY A 163 -0.05 15.68 -7.04
CA GLY A 163 0.43 14.33 -6.71
C GLY A 163 0.98 14.16 -5.30
N ALA A 164 0.77 15.14 -4.42
CA ALA A 164 1.10 15.02 -2.99
C ALA A 164 0.05 14.16 -2.28
N PHE A 165 0.48 13.23 -1.43
CA PHE A 165 -0.41 12.46 -0.57
C PHE A 165 -1.16 13.40 0.39
N LEU A 166 -2.47 13.17 0.56
CA LEU A 166 -3.31 13.95 1.46
C LEU A 166 -3.80 13.12 2.65
N GLN A 167 -4.42 11.98 2.38
CA GLN A 167 -4.98 11.11 3.42
C GLN A 167 -5.31 9.73 2.87
N ASP A 168 -5.41 8.77 3.79
CA ASP A 168 -6.02 7.49 3.54
C ASP A 168 -7.53 7.56 3.83
N VAL A 169 -8.34 6.93 2.97
CA VAL A 169 -9.79 6.86 3.11
C VAL A 169 -10.19 5.41 3.30
N GLU A 170 -10.65 5.08 4.51
CA GLU A 170 -11.21 3.75 4.78
C GLU A 170 -12.57 3.57 4.08
N LEU A 171 -12.73 2.45 3.38
CA LEU A 171 -13.95 2.13 2.61
C LEU A 171 -14.76 1.06 3.32
N ARG A 172 -16.10 1.09 3.29
CA ARG A 172 -16.96 0.17 4.06
C ARG A 172 -16.76 -1.31 3.69
N ARG A 173 -16.28 -1.60 2.48
CA ARG A 173 -16.05 -2.94 1.95
C ARG A 173 -14.87 -2.99 0.97
N CYS A 174 -14.28 -4.17 0.82
CA CYS A 174 -13.42 -4.48 -0.33
C CYS A 174 -14.26 -4.50 -1.62
N PRO A 175 -13.62 -4.54 -2.81
CA PRO A 175 -14.34 -4.70 -4.06
C PRO A 175 -15.24 -5.93 -4.07
N GLU A 176 -16.33 -5.87 -4.82
CA GLU A 176 -17.21 -7.02 -5.00
C GLU A 176 -16.54 -8.09 -5.87
N LEU A 177 -15.71 -7.66 -6.83
CA LEU A 177 -14.96 -8.56 -7.70
C LEU A 177 -13.56 -7.99 -7.97
N LEU A 178 -12.54 -8.82 -7.78
CA LEU A 178 -11.18 -8.55 -8.22
C LEU A 178 -10.81 -9.50 -9.36
N VAL A 179 -10.41 -8.95 -10.50
CA VAL A 179 -9.98 -9.73 -11.67
C VAL A 179 -8.49 -9.50 -11.91
N PHE A 180 -7.68 -10.44 -11.45
CA PHE A 180 -6.22 -10.46 -11.59
C PHE A 180 -5.79 -11.39 -12.71
N ASP A 181 -5.94 -10.91 -13.95
CA ASP A 181 -5.51 -11.66 -15.12
C ASP A 181 -4.00 -11.55 -15.33
N HIS A 182 -3.31 -12.69 -15.29
CA HIS A 182 -1.86 -12.75 -15.46
C HIS A 182 -1.42 -12.20 -16.82
N ALA A 183 -2.20 -12.45 -17.89
CA ALA A 183 -1.89 -11.95 -19.22
C ALA A 183 -1.87 -10.42 -19.24
N LEU A 184 -2.87 -9.80 -18.62
CA LEU A 184 -2.99 -8.34 -18.53
C LEU A 184 -1.86 -7.74 -17.69
N VAL A 185 -1.59 -8.31 -16.53
CA VAL A 185 -0.56 -7.84 -15.61
C VAL A 185 0.85 -7.96 -16.23
N ARG A 186 1.09 -9.01 -17.02
CA ARG A 186 2.37 -9.26 -17.71
C ARG A 186 2.68 -8.25 -18.81
N THR A 187 1.68 -7.53 -19.33
CA THR A 187 1.91 -6.43 -20.30
C THR A 187 2.54 -5.19 -19.67
N ALA A 188 2.52 -5.07 -18.34
CA ALA A 188 3.08 -3.91 -17.66
C ALA A 188 4.62 -3.90 -17.75
N PRO A 189 5.26 -2.71 -17.75
CA PRO A 189 6.71 -2.64 -17.70
C PRO A 189 7.28 -3.37 -16.47
N PRO A 190 8.41 -4.09 -16.57
CA PRO A 190 9.01 -4.83 -15.44
C PRO A 190 9.28 -3.97 -14.21
N ARG A 191 9.59 -2.67 -14.41
CA ARG A 191 9.73 -1.66 -13.34
C ARG A 191 8.52 -1.62 -12.39
N THR A 192 7.31 -1.88 -12.90
CA THR A 192 6.10 -1.93 -12.08
C THR A 192 6.07 -3.13 -11.14
N LEU A 193 6.58 -4.30 -11.56
CA LEU A 193 6.71 -5.47 -10.70
C LEU A 193 7.80 -5.26 -9.65
N ALA A 194 8.95 -4.68 -10.04
CA ALA A 194 10.00 -4.29 -9.08
C ALA A 194 9.44 -3.37 -7.99
N SER A 195 8.66 -2.36 -8.38
CA SER A 195 7.95 -1.49 -7.43
C SER A 195 6.99 -2.29 -6.53
N GLY A 196 6.21 -3.21 -7.08
CA GLY A 196 5.33 -4.09 -6.31
C GLY A 196 6.06 -4.96 -5.28
N ILE A 197 7.23 -5.50 -5.64
CA ILE A 197 8.07 -6.29 -4.72
C ILE A 197 8.47 -5.44 -3.52
N ALA A 198 8.90 -4.20 -3.74
CA ALA A 198 9.30 -3.29 -2.66
C ALA A 198 8.12 -2.92 -1.73
N ASP A 199 6.94 -2.63 -2.29
CA ASP A 199 5.71 -2.38 -1.51
C ASP A 199 5.31 -3.62 -0.69
N ALA A 200 5.34 -4.80 -1.30
CA ALA A 200 4.98 -6.05 -0.63
C ALA A 200 5.96 -6.45 0.48
N LEU A 201 7.26 -6.17 0.32
CA LEU A 201 8.26 -6.37 1.37
C LEU A 201 7.96 -5.52 2.61
N ALA A 202 7.38 -4.32 2.44
CA ALA A 202 7.04 -3.44 3.56
C ALA A 202 6.06 -4.10 4.54
N LYS A 203 5.19 -5.01 4.07
CA LYS A 203 4.27 -5.76 4.95
C LYS A 203 4.99 -6.45 6.09
N TRP A 204 6.15 -7.05 5.84
CA TRP A 204 6.93 -7.66 6.92
C TRP A 204 7.62 -6.60 7.78
N TYR A 205 8.35 -5.69 7.14
CA TYR A 205 9.20 -4.75 7.87
C TYR A 205 8.40 -3.78 8.74
N GLU A 206 7.19 -3.44 8.35
CA GLU A 206 6.30 -2.60 9.16
C GLU A 206 5.53 -3.43 10.20
N ALA A 207 4.85 -4.51 9.79
CA ALA A 207 4.00 -5.28 10.71
C ALA A 207 4.79 -6.03 11.79
N SER A 208 6.03 -6.46 11.52
CA SER A 208 6.86 -7.14 12.52
C SER A 208 7.22 -6.22 13.69
N VAL A 209 7.34 -4.92 13.43
CA VAL A 209 7.72 -3.91 14.42
C VAL A 209 6.50 -3.39 15.17
N SER A 210 5.39 -3.09 14.47
CA SER A 210 4.17 -2.57 15.12
C SER A 210 3.32 -3.64 15.79
N SER A 211 3.34 -4.87 15.26
CA SER A 211 2.38 -5.93 15.62
C SER A 211 3.01 -7.27 16.00
N GLY A 212 4.35 -7.38 15.98
CA GLY A 212 5.04 -8.65 16.28
C GLY A 212 4.78 -9.19 17.69
N GLY A 213 4.50 -8.32 18.65
CA GLY A 213 4.14 -8.67 20.04
C GLY A 213 2.64 -8.81 20.31
N SER A 214 1.78 -8.74 19.29
CA SER A 214 0.33 -8.77 19.47
C SER A 214 -0.13 -10.10 20.07
N SER A 215 -1.08 -10.04 21.02
CA SER A 215 -1.80 -11.21 21.53
C SER A 215 -3.09 -11.53 20.75
N ASP A 216 -3.43 -10.72 19.74
CA ASP A 216 -4.58 -10.95 18.87
C ASP A 216 -4.24 -12.02 17.82
N GLY A 217 -4.97 -13.14 17.85
CA GLY A 217 -4.71 -14.29 16.99
C GLY A 217 -4.78 -13.97 15.48
N LEU A 218 -5.71 -13.11 15.04
CA LEU A 218 -5.80 -12.74 13.62
C LEU A 218 -4.61 -11.88 13.19
N ILE A 219 -4.18 -10.96 14.05
CA ILE A 219 -3.00 -10.13 13.81
C ILE A 219 -1.73 -10.98 13.79
N GLN A 220 -1.60 -11.94 14.69
CA GLN A 220 -0.48 -12.88 14.67
C GLN A 220 -0.41 -13.63 13.33
N GLN A 221 -1.54 -14.10 12.80
CA GLN A 221 -1.56 -14.73 11.48
C GLN A 221 -1.13 -13.75 10.37
N ALA A 222 -1.64 -12.53 10.37
CA ALA A 222 -1.25 -11.51 9.40
C ALA A 222 0.28 -11.25 9.41
N VAL A 223 0.89 -11.14 10.59
CA VAL A 223 2.34 -10.94 10.75
C VAL A 223 3.12 -12.16 10.26
N GLN A 224 2.69 -13.39 10.57
CA GLN A 224 3.38 -14.59 10.07
C GLN A 224 3.24 -14.74 8.55
N MET A 225 2.09 -14.38 7.99
CA MET A 225 1.90 -14.34 6.53
C MET A 225 2.82 -13.30 5.88
N ALA A 226 3.00 -12.13 6.51
CA ALA A 226 3.95 -11.12 6.04
C ALA A 226 5.40 -11.65 6.04
N ARG A 227 5.77 -12.45 7.05
CA ARG A 227 7.08 -13.12 7.10
C ARG A 227 7.29 -14.06 5.91
N VAL A 228 6.31 -14.93 5.66
CA VAL A 228 6.34 -15.87 4.54
C VAL A 228 6.38 -15.13 3.20
N LEU A 229 5.59 -14.06 3.06
CA LEU A 229 5.59 -13.18 1.90
C LEU A 229 6.99 -12.61 1.64
N ARG A 230 7.67 -12.07 2.67
CA ARG A 230 9.04 -11.59 2.55
C ARG A 230 9.97 -12.69 2.05
N ASP A 231 9.95 -13.86 2.68
CA ASP A 231 10.87 -14.95 2.34
C ASP A 231 10.66 -15.42 0.89
N GLN A 232 9.40 -15.52 0.45
CA GLN A 232 9.07 -15.81 -0.94
C GLN A 232 9.62 -14.75 -1.91
N LEU A 233 9.44 -13.46 -1.61
CA LEU A 233 9.94 -12.37 -2.46
C LEU A 233 11.48 -12.35 -2.52
N LEU A 234 12.16 -12.60 -1.40
CA LEU A 234 13.62 -12.68 -1.37
C LEU A 234 14.18 -13.84 -2.23
N LEU A 235 13.41 -14.92 -2.38
CA LEU A 235 13.79 -16.08 -3.19
C LEU A 235 13.46 -15.90 -4.67
N ASP A 236 12.27 -15.40 -4.99
CA ASP A 236 11.72 -15.45 -6.35
C ASP A 236 11.90 -14.15 -7.15
N ALA A 237 12.14 -12.99 -6.51
CA ALA A 237 12.06 -11.68 -7.17
C ALA A 237 12.99 -11.54 -8.39
N GLU A 238 14.22 -12.03 -8.30
CA GLU A 238 15.19 -11.91 -9.40
C GLU A 238 14.80 -12.78 -10.59
N THR A 239 14.40 -14.03 -10.32
CA THR A 239 13.90 -14.95 -11.35
C THR A 239 12.63 -14.40 -12.00
N ALA A 240 11.72 -13.84 -11.21
CA ALA A 240 10.50 -13.22 -11.71
C ALA A 240 10.76 -12.04 -12.66
N LEU A 241 11.73 -11.17 -12.35
CA LEU A 241 12.08 -10.06 -13.24
C LEU A 241 12.84 -10.51 -14.48
N ALA A 242 13.67 -11.55 -14.35
CA ALA A 242 14.44 -12.09 -15.47
C ALA A 242 13.57 -12.86 -16.48
N ASP A 243 12.55 -13.57 -16.00
CA ASP A 243 11.67 -14.39 -16.82
C ASP A 243 10.18 -14.20 -16.47
N PRO A 244 9.44 -13.36 -17.22
CA PRO A 244 8.01 -13.15 -17.04
C PRO A 244 7.13 -14.37 -17.35
N SER A 245 7.68 -15.44 -17.93
CA SER A 245 6.98 -16.70 -18.19
C SER A 245 7.16 -17.73 -17.07
N SER A 246 8.05 -17.45 -16.11
CA SER A 246 8.35 -18.36 -15.02
C SER A 246 7.22 -18.46 -13.99
N GLU A 247 7.17 -19.59 -13.29
CA GLU A 247 6.33 -19.75 -12.09
C GLU A 247 6.73 -18.78 -10.96
N ALA A 248 8.00 -18.34 -10.93
CA ALA A 248 8.45 -17.31 -10.01
C ALA A 248 7.74 -15.98 -10.27
N TRP A 249 7.55 -15.60 -11.55
CA TRP A 249 6.78 -14.41 -11.91
C TRP A 249 5.35 -14.48 -11.40
N VAL A 250 4.67 -15.62 -11.57
CA VAL A 250 3.29 -15.83 -11.08
C VAL A 250 3.23 -15.64 -9.57
N ARG A 251 4.10 -16.34 -8.84
CA ARG A 251 4.20 -16.26 -7.38
C ARG A 251 4.46 -14.83 -6.91
N VAL A 252 5.39 -14.12 -7.54
CA VAL A 252 5.76 -12.74 -7.17
C VAL A 252 4.65 -11.75 -7.49
N ALA A 253 4.04 -11.82 -8.67
CA ALA A 253 2.95 -10.91 -9.05
C ALA A 253 1.74 -11.04 -8.11
N GLU A 254 1.38 -12.27 -7.74
CA GLU A 254 0.28 -12.52 -6.79
C GLU A 254 0.67 -12.19 -5.36
N ALA A 255 1.92 -12.40 -4.97
CA ALA A 255 2.45 -11.93 -3.70
C ALA A 255 2.26 -10.41 -3.54
N CYS A 256 2.59 -9.65 -4.59
CA CYS A 256 2.49 -8.20 -4.59
C CYS A 256 1.05 -7.68 -4.58
N ALA A 257 0.18 -8.24 -5.43
CA ALA A 257 -1.17 -7.72 -5.60
C ALA A 257 -2.21 -8.34 -4.65
N LEU A 258 -2.07 -9.63 -4.32
CA LEU A 258 -3.09 -10.42 -3.62
C LEU A 258 -2.67 -10.75 -2.19
N SER A 259 -1.52 -11.39 -1.98
CA SER A 259 -1.08 -11.78 -0.64
C SER A 259 -0.85 -10.57 0.26
N ALA A 260 -0.20 -9.51 -0.24
CA ALA A 260 -0.05 -8.25 0.48
C ALA A 260 -1.41 -7.60 0.82
N GLY A 261 -2.40 -7.73 -0.07
CA GLY A 261 -3.76 -7.26 0.15
C GLY A 261 -4.48 -8.04 1.26
N LEU A 262 -4.39 -9.37 1.23
CA LEU A 262 -4.94 -10.27 2.24
C LEU A 262 -4.34 -10.01 3.63
N ILE A 263 -3.01 -9.84 3.70
CA ILE A 263 -2.31 -9.47 4.94
C ILE A 263 -2.87 -8.16 5.50
N GLY A 264 -3.04 -7.13 4.65
CA GLY A 264 -3.64 -5.86 5.06
C GLY A 264 -5.11 -5.99 5.50
N GLY A 265 -5.86 -6.91 4.90
CA GLY A 265 -7.24 -7.21 5.28
C GLY A 265 -7.36 -7.90 6.65
N LEU A 266 -6.50 -8.89 6.91
CA LEU A 266 -6.42 -9.59 8.20
C LEU A 266 -5.86 -8.68 9.30
N GLY A 267 -4.81 -7.93 8.98
CA GLY A 267 -4.10 -7.08 9.93
C GLY A 267 -4.77 -5.74 10.23
N GLY A 268 -5.60 -5.24 9.31
CA GLY A 268 -6.15 -3.89 9.40
C GLY A 268 -5.05 -2.83 9.51
N ALA A 269 -5.35 -1.68 10.13
CA ALA A 269 -4.39 -0.60 10.34
C ALA A 269 -3.09 -1.07 11.01
N ARG A 270 -3.18 -2.06 11.91
CA ARG A 270 -2.04 -2.57 12.69
C ARG A 270 -0.95 -3.25 11.85
N CYS A 271 -1.27 -3.77 10.67
CA CYS A 271 -0.28 -4.40 9.77
C CYS A 271 -0.22 -3.75 8.38
N ARG A 272 -0.69 -2.50 8.24
CA ARG A 272 -0.72 -1.81 6.95
C ARG A 272 0.47 -0.89 6.73
N THR A 273 0.75 -0.02 7.69
CA THR A 273 1.64 1.14 7.53
C THR A 273 2.32 1.52 8.85
N VAL A 274 3.62 1.82 8.78
CA VAL A 274 4.47 2.34 9.87
C VAL A 274 5.40 3.40 9.25
N ALA A 275 6.72 3.29 9.39
CA ALA A 275 7.65 4.33 8.99
C ALA A 275 7.95 4.33 7.49
N ALA A 276 7.97 3.17 6.84
CA ALA A 276 8.25 3.10 5.40
C ALA A 276 7.19 3.85 4.58
N HIS A 277 5.92 3.68 4.93
CA HIS A 277 4.81 4.42 4.31
C HIS A 277 4.77 5.90 4.73
N ALA A 278 5.07 6.22 5.99
CA ALA A 278 5.19 7.62 6.42
C ALA A 278 6.28 8.37 5.62
N VAL A 279 7.43 7.73 5.39
CA VAL A 279 8.49 8.25 4.52
C VAL A 279 8.00 8.42 3.08
N HIS A 280 7.34 7.41 2.51
CA HIS A 280 6.70 7.54 1.19
C HIS A 280 5.82 8.80 1.13
N ASN A 281 4.92 8.98 2.10
CA ASN A 281 3.97 10.08 2.14
C ASN A 281 4.68 11.44 2.23
N GLY A 282 5.71 11.55 3.07
CA GLY A 282 6.56 12.74 3.15
C GLY A 282 7.28 13.05 1.83
N LEU A 283 7.83 12.04 1.16
CA LEU A 283 8.51 12.22 -0.12
C LEU A 283 7.55 12.69 -1.22
N THR A 284 6.27 12.29 -1.19
CA THR A 284 5.28 12.78 -2.17
C THR A 284 5.04 14.29 -2.10
N GLN A 285 5.41 14.95 -1.01
CA GLN A 285 5.33 16.41 -0.90
C GLN A 285 6.36 17.12 -1.80
N LEU A 286 7.37 16.39 -2.29
CA LEU A 286 8.41 16.90 -3.17
C LEU A 286 8.11 16.54 -4.62
N ALA A 287 7.85 17.55 -5.45
CA ALA A 287 7.54 17.38 -6.86
C ALA A 287 8.62 16.60 -7.63
N ALA A 288 9.89 16.80 -7.28
CA ALA A 288 11.02 16.08 -7.87
C ALA A 288 10.93 14.54 -7.69
N SER A 289 10.18 14.04 -6.70
CA SER A 289 10.00 12.60 -6.48
C SER A 289 8.85 11.98 -7.30
N HIS A 290 8.04 12.77 -8.01
CA HIS A 290 6.80 12.28 -8.64
C HIS A 290 7.04 11.32 -9.81
N GLY A 291 8.24 11.30 -10.38
CA GLY A 291 8.67 10.30 -11.36
C GLY A 291 8.93 8.90 -10.78
N ALA A 292 9.04 8.79 -9.45
CA ALA A 292 9.19 7.51 -8.75
C ALA A 292 7.83 6.89 -8.44
N LEU A 293 7.73 5.57 -8.64
CA LEU A 293 6.55 4.77 -8.34
C LEU A 293 6.35 4.63 -6.82
N HIS A 294 5.13 4.25 -6.41
CA HIS A 294 4.77 4.07 -5.00
C HIS A 294 5.75 3.15 -4.27
N GLY A 295 5.92 1.92 -4.76
CA GLY A 295 6.82 0.95 -4.15
C GLY A 295 8.30 1.33 -4.21
N GLU A 296 8.72 2.18 -5.15
CA GLU A 296 10.09 2.69 -5.18
C GLU A 296 10.38 3.60 -3.98
N LYS A 297 9.43 4.48 -3.64
CA LYS A 297 9.48 5.33 -2.44
C LYS A 297 9.29 4.52 -1.16
N VAL A 298 8.36 3.56 -1.14
CA VAL A 298 8.15 2.67 0.02
C VAL A 298 9.38 1.81 0.27
N GLY A 299 10.00 1.24 -0.78
CA GLY A 299 11.24 0.48 -0.69
C GLY A 299 12.36 1.32 -0.07
N PHE A 300 12.59 2.54 -0.57
CA PHE A 300 13.51 3.46 0.08
C PHE A 300 13.12 3.74 1.55
N GLY A 301 11.83 3.91 1.82
CA GLY A 301 11.27 4.03 3.18
C GLY A 301 11.61 2.84 4.09
N ILE A 302 11.64 1.61 3.58
CA ILE A 302 12.10 0.42 4.35
C ILE A 302 13.56 0.62 4.78
N LEU A 303 14.43 1.10 3.89
CA LEU A 303 15.84 1.34 4.23
C LEU A 303 16.00 2.44 5.29
N VAL A 304 15.18 3.49 5.21
CA VAL A 304 15.12 4.55 6.22
C VAL A 304 14.62 4.00 7.56
N GLN A 305 13.54 3.21 7.57
CA GLN A 305 13.02 2.59 8.77
C GLN A 305 14.06 1.68 9.43
N LEU A 306 14.68 0.78 8.68
CA LEU A 306 15.71 -0.12 9.20
C LEU A 306 16.92 0.65 9.76
N ARG A 307 17.22 1.84 9.20
CA ARG A 307 18.25 2.74 9.72
C ARG A 307 17.85 3.36 11.07
N LEU A 308 16.59 3.79 11.22
CA LEU A 308 16.05 4.28 12.49
C LEU A 308 16.05 3.18 13.56
N GLU A 309 15.58 1.98 13.21
CA GLU A 309 15.60 0.82 14.09
C GLU A 309 17.03 0.46 14.53
N GLN A 310 18.00 0.54 13.63
CA GLN A 310 19.41 0.30 13.95
C GLN A 310 19.95 1.33 14.94
N VAL A 311 19.73 2.62 14.69
CA VAL A 311 20.41 3.71 15.40
C VAL A 311 19.69 4.08 16.69
N LEU A 312 18.37 4.23 16.64
CA LEU A 312 17.55 4.61 17.79
C LEU A 312 17.02 3.39 18.53
N GLY A 313 16.47 2.42 17.79
CA GLY A 313 15.95 1.18 18.36
C GLY A 313 17.01 0.19 18.82
N GLN A 314 18.30 0.47 18.57
CA GLN A 314 19.44 -0.40 18.88
C GLN A 314 19.29 -1.83 18.31
N ASN A 315 18.53 -1.98 17.22
CA ASN A 315 18.18 -3.27 16.63
C ASN A 315 19.25 -3.70 15.62
N GLN A 316 20.14 -4.61 16.02
CA GLN A 316 21.18 -5.13 15.13
C GLN A 316 20.63 -6.01 14.00
N LEU A 317 19.45 -6.63 14.17
CA LEU A 317 18.79 -7.39 13.11
C LEU A 317 18.33 -6.46 11.99
N ALA A 318 17.92 -5.22 12.31
CA ALA A 318 17.58 -4.23 11.29
C ALA A 318 18.79 -3.86 10.42
N ALA A 319 19.98 -3.76 11.02
CA ALA A 319 21.22 -3.56 10.27
C ALA A 319 21.52 -4.73 9.32
N GLN A 320 21.27 -5.97 9.74
CA GLN A 320 21.44 -7.15 8.89
C GLN A 320 20.41 -7.21 7.76
N ALA A 321 19.14 -6.93 8.04
CA ALA A 321 18.10 -6.85 7.02
C ALA A 321 18.42 -5.78 5.97
N ARG A 322 18.90 -4.61 6.39
CA ARG A 322 19.33 -3.54 5.48
C ARG A 322 20.45 -4.01 4.54
N ARG A 323 21.47 -4.69 5.08
CA ARG A 323 22.57 -5.28 4.28
C ARG A 323 22.11 -6.36 3.31
N GLN A 324 21.02 -7.07 3.61
CA GLN A 324 20.43 -8.06 2.70
C GLN A 324 19.61 -7.40 1.58
N LEU A 325 18.84 -6.35 1.92
CA LEU A 325 17.97 -5.66 0.97
C LEU A 325 18.75 -4.79 -0.01
N LEU A 326 19.85 -4.16 0.39
CA LEU A 326 20.59 -3.23 -0.48
C LEU A 326 21.09 -3.91 -1.78
N PRO A 327 21.73 -5.09 -1.75
CA PRO A 327 22.09 -5.81 -2.96
C PRO A 327 20.87 -6.29 -3.77
N LEU A 328 19.79 -6.70 -3.11
CA LEU A 328 18.56 -7.11 -3.81
C LEU A 328 17.97 -5.91 -4.56
N PHE A 329 17.81 -4.76 -3.90
CA PHE A 329 17.27 -3.55 -4.50
C PHE A 329 18.11 -3.10 -5.70
N GLU A 330 19.43 -3.20 -5.61
CA GLU A 330 20.30 -2.96 -6.76
C GLU A 330 19.99 -3.86 -7.95
N ARG A 331 19.85 -5.18 -7.72
CA ARG A 331 19.55 -6.15 -8.79
C ARG A 331 18.15 -5.98 -9.37
N LEU A 332 17.19 -5.52 -8.58
CA LEU A 332 15.83 -5.20 -9.03
C LEU A 332 15.69 -3.80 -9.64
N GLY A 333 16.75 -2.98 -9.64
CA GLY A 333 16.71 -1.59 -10.11
C GLY A 333 15.89 -0.64 -9.22
N LEU A 334 15.77 -0.97 -7.94
CA LEU A 334 15.04 -0.18 -6.94
C LEU A 334 15.92 0.92 -6.31
N PRO A 335 15.33 2.07 -5.93
CA PRO A 335 16.07 3.14 -5.28
C PRO A 335 16.67 2.76 -3.93
N ARG A 336 17.91 3.17 -3.70
CA ARG A 336 18.63 2.99 -2.42
C ARG A 336 19.02 4.31 -1.78
N THR A 337 19.13 5.36 -2.60
CA THR A 337 19.53 6.71 -2.21
C THR A 337 18.50 7.75 -2.65
N LEU A 338 18.58 8.96 -2.11
CA LEU A 338 17.79 10.09 -2.60
C LEU A 338 18.04 10.38 -4.08
N ASN A 339 19.28 10.20 -4.55
CA ASN A 339 19.61 10.44 -5.95
C ASN A 339 18.85 9.50 -6.89
N ASP A 340 18.69 8.23 -6.50
CA ASP A 340 17.92 7.24 -7.28
C ASP A 340 16.43 7.61 -7.37
N LEU A 341 15.92 8.41 -6.42
CA LEU A 341 14.55 8.95 -6.42
C LEU A 341 14.42 10.29 -7.17
N GLY A 342 15.49 10.77 -7.82
CA GLY A 342 15.51 12.09 -8.45
C GLY A 342 15.70 13.26 -7.48
N LEU A 343 16.04 12.99 -6.22
CA LEU A 343 16.22 13.97 -5.14
C LEU A 343 17.68 14.29 -4.86
N GLY A 344 18.60 14.02 -5.79
CA GLY A 344 20.03 14.27 -5.62
C GLY A 344 20.40 15.76 -5.47
N GLN A 345 19.53 16.66 -5.94
CA GLN A 345 19.67 18.12 -5.81
C GLN A 345 18.66 18.74 -4.83
N ALA A 346 17.94 17.91 -4.06
CA ALA A 346 16.99 18.41 -3.07
C ALA A 346 17.75 19.21 -1.99
N THR A 347 17.24 20.40 -1.71
CA THR A 347 17.77 21.26 -0.66
C THR A 347 17.47 20.67 0.71
N LEU A 348 18.24 21.09 1.71
CA LEU A 348 17.99 20.71 3.11
C LEU A 348 16.56 21.09 3.55
N GLN A 349 16.07 22.24 3.10
CA GLN A 349 14.73 22.73 3.43
C GLN A 349 13.62 21.84 2.84
N GLU A 350 13.77 21.38 1.59
CA GLU A 350 12.83 20.45 0.98
C GLU A 350 12.82 19.09 1.71
N LEU A 351 14.00 18.57 2.05
CA LEU A 351 14.08 17.32 2.83
C LEU A 351 13.47 17.49 4.24
N GLN A 352 13.66 18.65 4.87
CA GLN A 352 13.02 18.99 6.14
C GLN A 352 11.49 19.08 6.01
N GLN A 353 10.96 19.61 4.90
CA GLN A 353 9.53 19.63 4.62
C GLN A 353 8.96 18.21 4.52
N ALA A 354 9.63 17.32 3.78
CA ALA A 354 9.22 15.91 3.69
C ALA A 354 9.24 15.23 5.06
N CYS A 355 10.28 15.48 5.86
CA CYS A 355 10.37 14.93 7.22
C CYS A 355 9.30 15.49 8.15
N ALA A 356 8.99 16.80 8.06
CA ALA A 356 7.95 17.42 8.87
C ALA A 356 6.57 16.81 8.59
N PHE A 357 6.26 16.50 7.32
CA PHE A 357 5.04 15.78 6.95
C PHE A 357 5.04 14.35 7.54
N ALA A 358 6.14 13.60 7.35
CA ALA A 358 6.25 12.24 7.85
C ALA A 358 6.23 12.12 9.39
N CYS A 359 6.59 13.19 10.10
CA CYS A 359 6.56 13.27 11.56
C CYS A 359 5.30 13.96 12.13
N ALA A 360 4.28 14.23 11.30
CA ALA A 360 3.04 14.82 11.78
C ALA A 360 2.42 14.01 12.94
N PRO A 361 1.69 14.62 13.90
CA PRO A 361 1.23 13.93 15.10
C PRO A 361 0.37 12.67 14.86
N ASP A 362 -0.36 12.64 13.75
CA ASP A 362 -1.23 11.56 13.31
C ASP A 362 -0.57 10.59 12.30
N SER A 363 0.74 10.73 12.08
CA SER A 363 1.50 9.87 11.17
C SER A 363 1.69 8.45 11.68
N ASP A 364 1.62 7.49 10.77
CA ASP A 364 1.96 6.07 11.03
C ASP A 364 3.41 5.86 11.47
N LEU A 365 4.29 6.85 11.30
CA LEU A 365 5.66 6.81 11.83
C LEU A 365 5.69 6.47 13.33
N HIS A 366 4.70 6.97 14.08
CA HIS A 366 4.61 6.80 15.53
C HIS A 366 4.22 5.38 15.97
N HIS A 367 3.95 4.47 15.03
CA HIS A 367 3.80 3.05 15.32
C HIS A 367 5.15 2.33 15.52
N LEU A 368 6.28 3.01 15.32
CA LEU A 368 7.57 2.50 15.79
C LEU A 368 7.62 2.42 17.33
N PRO A 369 8.29 1.41 17.92
CA PRO A 369 8.33 1.20 19.37
C PRO A 369 9.28 2.18 20.10
N PHE A 370 9.67 3.27 19.44
CA PHE A 370 10.54 4.32 19.96
C PHE A 370 10.18 5.65 19.28
N ALA A 371 10.47 6.76 19.96
CA ALA A 371 10.21 8.08 19.43
C ALA A 371 11.18 8.44 18.30
N VAL A 372 10.68 9.13 17.27
CA VAL A 372 11.46 9.62 16.13
C VAL A 372 11.18 11.10 15.93
N GLY A 373 12.22 11.94 16.02
CA GLY A 373 12.13 13.35 15.66
C GLY A 373 12.43 13.60 14.17
N CYS A 374 12.05 14.78 13.65
CA CYS A 374 12.36 15.17 12.27
C CYS A 374 13.87 15.15 11.97
N ALA A 375 14.71 15.50 12.95
CA ALA A 375 16.17 15.46 12.79
C ALA A 375 16.69 14.02 12.66
N ASP A 376 16.14 13.09 13.43
CA ASP A 376 16.49 11.67 13.34
C ASP A 376 16.07 11.08 12.00
N LEU A 377 14.85 11.41 11.56
CA LEU A 377 14.32 10.97 10.28
C LEU A 377 15.18 11.50 9.12
N LEU A 378 15.55 12.78 9.16
CA LEU A 378 16.43 13.39 8.15
C LEU A 378 17.80 12.71 8.13
N ALA A 379 18.39 12.44 9.30
CA ALA A 379 19.67 11.74 9.40
C ALA A 379 19.60 10.31 8.84
N ALA A 380 18.50 9.59 9.09
CA ALA A 380 18.27 8.26 8.52
C ALA A 380 18.08 8.31 6.99
N LEU A 381 17.33 9.31 6.51
CA LEU A 381 17.02 9.54 5.10
C LEU A 381 18.28 9.78 4.25
N VAL A 382 19.29 10.47 4.79
CA VAL A 382 20.58 10.70 4.07
C VAL A 382 21.65 9.63 4.32
N SER A 383 21.38 8.62 5.17
CA SER A 383 22.37 7.60 5.56
C SER A 383 21.93 6.15 5.31
N THR A 384 20.97 5.94 4.40
CA THR A 384 20.43 4.61 4.05
C THR A 384 21.49 3.62 3.56
N CYS A 385 22.57 4.08 2.92
CA CYS A 385 23.69 3.26 2.46
C CYS A 385 24.94 3.37 3.33
N SER A 386 24.93 4.14 4.42
CA SER A 386 26.11 4.34 5.26
C SER A 386 26.48 3.08 6.04
N GLY A 387 27.79 2.85 6.20
CA GLY A 387 28.36 1.71 6.94
C GLY A 387 28.62 0.46 6.10
N GLU A 388 28.41 0.50 4.78
CA GLU A 388 28.76 -0.58 3.86
C GLU A 388 30.14 -0.32 3.24
N ARG A 389 31.09 -1.25 3.43
CA ARG A 389 32.28 -1.28 2.58
C ARG A 389 31.82 -1.72 1.20
N ARG A 390 32.10 -0.93 0.15
CA ARG A 390 31.96 -1.42 -1.22
C ARG A 390 32.71 -2.76 -1.31
N PRO A 391 32.09 -3.85 -1.83
CA PRO A 391 32.87 -5.01 -2.20
C PRO A 391 33.91 -4.55 -3.21
N VAL A 392 35.18 -4.86 -2.91
CA VAL A 392 36.34 -4.58 -3.75
C VAL A 392 36.25 -5.42 -5.02
#